data_AF-A0A314XPU5-F1
#
_entry.id   AF-A0A314XPU5-F1
#
_cell.length_a   1.000
_cell.length_b   1.000
_cell.length_c   1.000
_cell.angle_alpha   90.00
_cell.angle_beta   90.00
_cell.angle_gamma   90.00
#
_symmetry.space_group_name_H-M   'P 1'
#
loop_
_entity.id
_entity.type
_entity.pdbx_description
1 polymer ?
#
loop_
_entity_poly.entity_id
_entity_poly.type
_entity_poly.pdbx_seq_one_letter_code
_entity_poly.pdbx_strand_id
1 'polypeptide(L)'
;MPGVRGPSDYSREPPRHPSLKINAKEPFNAEPPRSALVSSYVTPVDFFYKRNHGPIPVVDDIHSYSVYISGLIENPKHLFMKDIWALPKYNVTATLQCAGNRRTAMSKTRTVKGVGWDVSALGNAVWGGAKLADVLELVGIPKLTGATKSGGKHVEFVSVDKCKEENGGPYKASIPLIQATNPEADVLLAYEMNGETLNRDHGYPLRAIVPGVIGARSVKWLDSINVITEECQGFFMQKDYKMFPPSVNWDNINWSTRRPQMDFPVQCAICSLEDVNAIKPGKVKITGYAASGGGRGIERVDVSVDGGKTWIEASRYQRTGIHTLQSTQAVRNGHGCFSRPPLMSNRALRLLRKQWIQQQMSNLKKWKTFGT
;
A
#
# COMPACT_ATOMS: atom_id res chain seq x y z
N MET A 1 -4.40 26.64 -5.37
CA MET A 1 -5.09 26.70 -6.67
C MET A 1 -6.52 27.15 -6.48
N PRO A 2 -7.17 27.77 -7.49
CA PRO A 2 -8.62 27.91 -7.44
C PRO A 2 -9.26 26.51 -7.33
N GLY A 3 -10.30 26.38 -6.51
CA GLY A 3 -11.11 25.15 -6.41
C GLY A 3 -10.69 24.14 -5.34
N VAL A 4 -9.44 24.13 -4.86
CA VAL A 4 -8.99 23.23 -3.77
C VAL A 4 -7.96 23.89 -2.86
N ARG A 5 -8.05 23.62 -1.57
CA ARG A 5 -7.11 24.12 -0.56
C ARG A 5 -6.61 23.01 0.36
N GLY A 6 -5.31 23.07 0.70
CA GLY A 6 -4.69 22.29 1.76
C GLY A 6 -4.75 23.07 3.09
N PRO A 7 -5.56 22.64 4.07
CA PRO A 7 -5.58 23.27 5.40
C PRO A 7 -4.24 23.15 6.11
N SER A 8 -3.97 24.05 7.05
CA SER A 8 -2.84 23.96 7.98
C SER A 8 -3.22 23.40 9.35
N ASP A 9 -4.50 23.15 9.58
CA ASP A 9 -5.07 22.59 10.81
C ASP A 9 -6.05 21.44 10.49
N TYR A 10 -6.48 20.72 11.52
CA TYR A 10 -7.31 19.52 11.42
C TYR A 10 -8.80 19.76 11.72
N SER A 11 -9.29 21.01 11.67
CA SER A 11 -10.68 21.35 12.03
C SER A 11 -11.73 20.83 11.05
N ARG A 12 -11.36 20.61 9.79
CA ARG A 12 -12.27 20.17 8.69
C ARG A 12 -11.99 18.75 8.21
N GLU A 13 -11.48 17.92 9.11
CA GLU A 13 -11.23 16.50 8.87
C GLU A 13 -12.54 15.74 8.56
N PRO A 14 -12.59 14.84 7.56
CA PRO A 14 -13.79 14.06 7.29
C PRO A 14 -14.11 13.08 8.44
N PRO A 15 -15.37 12.64 8.59
CA PRO A 15 -15.71 11.55 9.50
C PRO A 15 -15.16 10.22 8.96
N ARG A 16 -14.89 9.27 9.85
CA ARG A 16 -14.41 7.92 9.49
C ARG A 16 -15.16 6.85 10.26
N HIS A 17 -15.16 5.64 9.71
CA HIS A 17 -15.79 4.49 10.32
C HIS A 17 -15.22 4.22 11.74
N PRO A 18 -16.06 4.05 12.77
CA PRO A 18 -15.62 4.00 14.17
C PRO A 18 -14.84 2.73 14.53
N SER A 19 -14.96 1.66 13.73
CA SER A 19 -14.22 0.42 13.98
C SER A 19 -12.75 0.46 13.55
N LEU A 20 -12.29 1.54 12.92
CA LEU A 20 -10.90 1.66 12.50
C LEU A 20 -9.98 1.71 13.72
N LYS A 21 -8.86 0.98 13.64
CA LYS A 21 -7.78 1.11 14.62
C LYS A 21 -6.98 2.37 14.32
N ILE A 22 -7.19 3.41 15.13
CA ILE A 22 -6.50 4.70 14.99
C ILE A 22 -5.09 4.57 15.59
N ASN A 23 -4.07 4.67 14.74
CA ASN A 23 -2.66 4.64 15.15
C ASN A 23 -2.09 6.05 15.36
N ALA A 24 -2.66 7.06 14.71
CA ALA A 24 -2.44 8.47 15.00
C ALA A 24 -3.67 9.29 14.59
N LYS A 25 -4.03 10.30 15.38
CA LYS A 25 -5.20 11.15 15.10
C LYS A 25 -4.87 12.30 14.14
N GLU A 26 -3.74 12.96 14.34
CA GLU A 26 -3.32 14.16 13.61
C GLU A 26 -1.82 14.10 13.28
N PRO A 27 -1.45 13.87 12.00
CA PRO A 27 -2.32 13.55 10.88
C PRO A 27 -3.01 12.18 11.04
N PHE A 28 -4.21 12.03 10.47
CA PHE A 28 -5.02 10.83 10.64
C PHE A 28 -4.38 9.60 9.99
N ASN A 29 -4.10 8.57 10.79
CA ASN A 29 -3.54 7.31 10.34
C ASN A 29 -4.24 6.14 11.03
N ALA A 30 -4.89 5.28 10.24
CA ALA A 30 -5.69 4.19 10.76
C ALA A 30 -5.71 2.98 9.81
N GLU A 31 -5.89 1.79 10.37
CA GLU A 31 -6.03 0.53 9.64
C GLU A 31 -7.34 -0.19 10.04
N PRO A 32 -7.94 -1.01 9.16
CA PRO A 32 -9.10 -1.80 9.54
C PRO A 32 -8.73 -2.89 10.56
N PRO A 33 -9.72 -3.38 11.33
CA PRO A 33 -9.57 -4.64 12.05
C PRO A 33 -9.12 -5.77 11.11
N ARG A 34 -8.29 -6.70 11.61
CA ARG A 34 -7.74 -7.80 10.81
C ARG A 34 -8.82 -8.60 10.08
N SER A 35 -9.91 -8.92 10.76
CA SER A 35 -11.04 -9.67 10.20
C SER A 35 -11.74 -8.93 9.07
N ALA A 36 -11.91 -7.61 9.20
CA ALA A 36 -12.52 -6.77 8.18
C ALA A 36 -11.66 -6.67 6.91
N LEU A 37 -10.32 -6.64 7.06
CA LEU A 37 -9.38 -6.55 5.94
C LEU A 37 -9.57 -7.67 4.91
N VAL A 38 -9.80 -8.90 5.37
CA VAL A 38 -9.89 -10.11 4.53
C VAL A 38 -11.33 -10.62 4.36
N SER A 39 -12.32 -9.80 4.71
CA SER A 39 -13.74 -10.14 4.58
C SER A 39 -14.19 -10.23 3.11
N SER A 40 -13.50 -9.54 2.23
CA SER A 40 -13.78 -9.46 0.79
C SER A 40 -12.50 -9.18 -0.01
N TYR A 41 -12.51 -9.54 -1.29
CA TYR A 41 -11.37 -9.32 -2.18
C TYR A 41 -11.13 -7.84 -2.50
N VAL A 42 -12.22 -7.09 -2.70
CA VAL A 42 -12.22 -5.63 -2.85
C VAL A 42 -12.56 -5.05 -1.49
N THR A 43 -11.60 -4.39 -0.86
CA THR A 43 -11.77 -3.78 0.45
C THR A 43 -12.80 -2.65 0.38
N PRO A 44 -13.88 -2.68 1.19
CA PRO A 44 -14.82 -1.57 1.28
C PRO A 44 -14.09 -0.28 1.64
N VAL A 45 -14.53 0.85 1.07
CA VAL A 45 -13.86 2.15 1.24
C VAL A 45 -13.72 2.55 2.71
N ASP A 46 -14.74 2.24 3.53
CA ASP A 46 -14.73 2.47 4.97
C ASP A 46 -13.60 1.73 5.70
N PHE A 47 -13.22 0.56 5.20
CA PHE A 47 -12.17 -0.28 5.75
C PHE A 47 -10.83 -0.17 5.01
N PHE A 48 -10.74 0.56 3.91
CA PHE A 48 -9.46 0.80 3.26
C PHE A 48 -8.55 1.63 4.18
N TYR A 49 -7.30 1.22 4.41
CA TYR A 49 -6.43 1.92 5.37
C TYR A 49 -6.21 3.40 5.00
N LYS A 50 -6.10 4.26 6.02
CA LYS A 50 -5.87 5.70 5.83
C LYS A 50 -4.47 6.05 6.32
N ARG A 51 -3.61 6.57 5.42
CA ARG A 51 -2.30 7.15 5.76
C ARG A 51 -2.25 8.59 5.27
N ASN A 52 -2.06 9.53 6.18
CA ASN A 52 -1.91 10.96 5.90
C ASN A 52 -0.66 11.54 6.59
N HIS A 53 0.01 12.50 5.95
CA HIS A 53 1.15 13.26 6.50
C HIS A 53 0.76 14.67 6.96
N GLY A 54 -0.37 15.18 6.51
CA GLY A 54 -0.94 16.46 6.93
C GLY A 54 -2.47 16.43 6.97
N PRO A 55 -3.11 17.59 7.18
CA PRO A 55 -4.57 17.74 7.10
C PRO A 55 -5.13 17.37 5.73
N ILE A 56 -6.37 16.88 5.69
CA ILE A 56 -7.03 16.49 4.45
C ILE A 56 -7.49 17.73 3.67
N PRO A 57 -7.06 17.91 2.39
CA PRO A 57 -7.56 18.98 1.53
C PRO A 57 -9.09 19.07 1.43
N VAL A 58 -9.56 20.29 1.16
CA VAL A 58 -10.97 20.59 0.91
C VAL A 58 -11.11 21.14 -0.49
N VAL A 59 -12.03 20.55 -1.26
CA VAL A 59 -12.45 21.07 -2.56
C VAL A 59 -13.57 22.06 -2.30
N ASP A 60 -13.35 23.30 -2.73
CA ASP A 60 -14.31 24.39 -2.61
C ASP A 60 -15.16 24.52 -3.88
N ASP A 61 -14.55 24.29 -5.05
CA ASP A 61 -15.21 24.26 -6.34
C ASP A 61 -14.49 23.29 -7.28
N ILE A 62 -15.18 22.22 -7.66
CA ILE A 62 -14.63 21.19 -8.53
C ILE A 62 -14.44 21.67 -9.98
N HIS A 63 -15.20 22.66 -10.44
CA HIS A 63 -15.11 23.14 -11.82
C HIS A 63 -13.89 24.04 -12.04
N SER A 64 -13.41 24.71 -11.00
CA SER A 64 -12.15 25.47 -11.03
C SER A 64 -10.92 24.66 -10.64
N TYR A 65 -11.08 23.45 -10.09
CA TYR A 65 -9.97 22.53 -9.87
C TYR A 65 -9.34 22.10 -11.21
N SER A 66 -8.01 22.19 -11.27
CA SER A 66 -7.21 21.67 -12.37
C SER A 66 -5.96 21.01 -11.82
N VAL A 67 -5.31 20.19 -12.65
CA VAL A 67 -3.93 19.72 -12.44
C VAL A 67 -3.05 20.37 -13.47
N TYR A 68 -1.95 20.99 -13.03
CA TYR A 68 -0.99 21.61 -13.94
C TYR A 68 0.07 20.60 -14.37
N ILE A 69 0.16 20.33 -15.68
CA ILE A 69 1.19 19.46 -16.26
C ILE A 69 2.29 20.36 -16.81
N SER A 70 3.51 20.17 -16.30
CA SER A 70 4.64 21.09 -16.56
C SER A 70 6.01 20.40 -16.56
N GLY A 71 7.08 21.20 -16.55
CA GLY A 71 8.46 20.73 -16.53
C GLY A 71 9.06 20.60 -17.93
N LEU A 72 9.82 19.52 -18.16
CA LEU A 72 10.60 19.27 -19.37
C LEU A 72 9.74 18.72 -20.52
N ILE A 73 8.72 19.49 -20.88
CA ILE A 73 7.72 19.23 -21.93
C ILE A 73 7.56 20.46 -22.83
N GLU A 74 7.10 20.24 -24.07
CA GLU A 74 6.93 21.31 -25.04
C GLU A 74 5.66 22.15 -24.78
N ASN A 75 4.59 21.51 -24.31
CA ASN A 75 3.26 22.13 -24.15
C ASN A 75 2.71 21.99 -22.73
N PRO A 76 3.17 22.81 -21.76
CA PRO A 76 2.58 22.87 -20.43
C PRO A 76 1.10 23.22 -20.48
N LYS A 77 0.28 22.56 -19.65
CA LYS A 77 -1.18 22.71 -19.72
C LYS A 77 -1.86 22.46 -18.39
N HIS A 78 -2.88 23.25 -18.10
CA HIS A 78 -3.85 22.94 -17.05
C HIS A 78 -4.91 21.98 -17.59
N LEU A 79 -5.11 20.85 -16.92
CA LEU A 79 -6.23 19.95 -17.17
C LEU A 79 -7.25 20.10 -16.05
N PHE A 80 -8.44 20.57 -16.38
CA PHE A 80 -9.57 20.62 -15.47
C PHE A 80 -10.21 19.23 -15.34
N MET A 81 -11.05 19.01 -14.33
CA MET A 81 -11.75 17.72 -14.19
C MET A 81 -12.54 17.33 -15.44
N LYS A 82 -13.16 18.30 -16.13
CA LYS A 82 -13.86 18.05 -17.40
C LYS A 82 -12.97 17.45 -18.48
N ASP A 83 -11.70 17.84 -18.53
CA ASP A 83 -10.74 17.37 -19.52
C ASP A 83 -10.29 15.95 -19.17
N ILE A 84 -10.11 15.67 -17.87
CA ILE A 84 -9.75 14.33 -17.35
C ILE A 84 -10.90 13.34 -17.53
N TRP A 85 -12.14 13.76 -17.32
CA TRP A 85 -13.33 12.91 -17.53
C TRP A 85 -13.60 12.60 -19.01
N ALA A 86 -13.13 13.47 -19.92
CA ALA A 86 -13.25 13.24 -21.36
C ALA A 86 -12.25 12.21 -21.91
N LEU A 87 -11.19 11.89 -21.16
CA LEU A 87 -10.23 10.84 -21.53
C LEU A 87 -10.85 9.44 -21.40
N PRO A 88 -10.32 8.42 -22.13
CA PRO A 88 -10.74 7.05 -21.95
C PRO A 88 -10.61 6.61 -20.48
N LYS A 89 -11.71 6.12 -19.91
CA LYS A 89 -11.76 5.61 -18.55
C LYS A 89 -11.32 4.15 -18.51
N TYR A 90 -10.42 3.85 -17.58
CA TYR A 90 -9.96 2.50 -17.28
C TYR A 90 -10.28 2.15 -15.83
N ASN A 91 -10.53 0.87 -15.58
CA ASN A 91 -10.71 0.32 -14.25
C ASN A 91 -9.57 -0.64 -13.93
N VAL A 92 -8.73 -0.28 -12.98
CA VAL A 92 -7.56 -1.07 -12.56
C VAL A 92 -7.76 -1.54 -11.14
N THR A 93 -7.74 -2.86 -10.91
CA THR A 93 -7.74 -3.39 -9.54
C THR A 93 -6.33 -3.44 -9.00
N ALA A 94 -6.05 -2.61 -8.00
CA ALA A 94 -4.72 -2.50 -7.42
C ALA A 94 -4.76 -2.45 -5.90
N THR A 95 -3.83 -3.20 -5.30
CA THR A 95 -3.53 -3.13 -3.88
C THR A 95 -2.54 -2.01 -3.61
N LEU A 96 -2.89 -1.13 -2.68
CA LEU A 96 -1.93 -0.21 -2.07
C LEU A 96 -1.46 -0.83 -0.76
N GLN A 97 -0.14 -1.01 -0.63
CA GLN A 97 0.49 -1.42 0.63
C GLN A 97 1.39 -0.30 1.13
N CYS A 98 1.19 0.12 2.38
CA CYS A 98 2.10 1.04 3.04
C CYS A 98 3.46 0.37 3.27
N ALA A 99 4.56 1.08 3.01
CA ALA A 99 5.90 0.60 3.37
C ALA A 99 6.08 0.39 4.89
N GLY A 100 5.24 1.04 5.71
CA GLY A 100 5.21 0.85 7.16
C GLY A 100 4.40 -0.35 7.64
N ASN A 101 3.76 -1.11 6.75
CA ASN A 101 2.95 -2.28 7.15
C ASN A 101 3.76 -3.25 8.01
N ARG A 102 3.16 -3.74 9.10
CA ARG A 102 3.79 -4.63 10.11
C ARG A 102 4.93 -4.02 10.93
N ARG A 103 5.10 -2.69 10.93
CA ARG A 103 6.15 -1.99 11.70
C ARG A 103 6.11 -2.31 13.20
N THR A 104 4.92 -2.45 13.80
CA THR A 104 4.81 -2.68 15.24
C THR A 104 5.51 -3.98 15.67
N ALA A 105 5.46 -5.03 14.83
CA ALA A 105 6.18 -6.28 15.11
C ALA A 105 7.70 -6.10 15.06
N MET A 106 8.23 -5.29 14.13
CA MET A 106 9.65 -4.94 14.08
C MET A 106 10.07 -4.15 15.32
N SER A 107 9.23 -3.23 15.79
CA SER A 107 9.49 -2.42 16.98
C SER A 107 9.53 -3.24 18.28
N LYS A 108 8.94 -4.45 18.32
CA LYS A 108 9.07 -5.38 19.47
C LYS A 108 10.47 -5.96 19.59
N THR A 109 11.24 -6.04 18.50
CA THR A 109 12.63 -6.53 18.51
C THR A 109 13.61 -5.40 18.80
N ARG A 110 13.46 -4.26 18.14
CA ARG A 110 14.23 -3.04 18.39
C ARG A 110 13.37 -1.84 18.04
N THR A 111 13.25 -0.89 18.96
CA THR A 111 12.40 0.28 18.78
C THR A 111 12.75 1.04 17.50
N VAL A 112 11.74 1.34 16.68
CA VAL A 112 11.86 2.13 15.45
C VAL A 112 10.96 3.36 15.53
N LYS A 113 11.36 4.46 14.87
CA LYS A 113 10.50 5.66 14.77
C LYS A 113 9.48 5.49 13.64
N GLY A 114 8.26 5.96 13.87
CA GLY A 114 7.17 5.99 12.90
C GLY A 114 5.84 5.53 13.48
N VAL A 115 4.75 5.82 12.77
CA VAL A 115 3.40 5.35 13.15
C VAL A 115 3.42 3.82 13.29
N GLY A 116 2.92 3.30 14.40
CA GLY A 116 2.76 1.87 14.60
C GLY A 116 1.72 1.32 13.64
N TRP A 117 2.05 0.24 12.94
CA TRP A 117 1.11 -0.48 12.08
C TRP A 117 1.15 -1.95 12.44
N ASP A 118 -0.03 -2.54 12.58
CA ASP A 118 -0.20 -3.97 12.69
C ASP A 118 -0.14 -4.60 11.28
N VAL A 119 -1.01 -5.54 10.95
CA VAL A 119 -0.95 -6.29 9.69
C VAL A 119 -1.82 -5.70 8.57
N SER A 120 -2.54 -4.61 8.84
CA SER A 120 -3.64 -4.12 7.99
C SER A 120 -3.35 -2.76 7.33
N ALA A 121 -2.08 -2.34 7.21
CA ALA A 121 -1.71 -1.13 6.47
C ALA A 121 -1.65 -1.37 4.94
N LEU A 122 -2.71 -1.97 4.41
CA LEU A 122 -2.93 -2.24 3.00
C LEU A 122 -4.43 -2.32 2.69
N GLY A 123 -4.79 -2.23 1.42
CA GLY A 123 -6.15 -2.44 0.92
C GLY A 123 -6.15 -2.65 -0.58
N ASN A 124 -7.13 -3.41 -1.09
CA ASN A 124 -7.30 -3.69 -2.50
C ASN A 124 -8.58 -3.04 -3.01
N ALA A 125 -8.48 -2.24 -4.06
CA ALA A 125 -9.62 -1.50 -4.60
C ALA A 125 -9.62 -1.52 -6.14
N VAL A 126 -10.79 -1.29 -6.72
CA VAL A 126 -10.93 -1.01 -8.15
C VAL A 126 -10.83 0.50 -8.33
N TRP A 127 -9.79 0.96 -9.01
CA TRP A 127 -9.54 2.37 -9.25
C TRP A 127 -10.01 2.74 -10.65
N GLY A 128 -10.89 3.74 -10.75
CA GLY A 128 -11.42 4.26 -12.02
C GLY A 128 -10.78 5.60 -12.36
N GLY A 129 -10.24 5.72 -13.58
CA GLY A 129 -9.52 6.93 -13.97
C GLY A 129 -8.99 6.94 -15.39
N ALA A 130 -8.29 8.01 -15.74
CA ALA A 130 -7.54 8.11 -16.99
C ALA A 130 -6.14 7.52 -16.82
N LYS A 131 -5.61 6.83 -17.85
CA LYS A 131 -4.21 6.39 -17.83
C LYS A 131 -3.28 7.60 -17.89
N LEU A 132 -2.24 7.59 -17.05
CA LEU A 132 -1.22 8.64 -17.08
C LEU A 132 -0.51 8.69 -18.44
N ALA A 133 -0.32 7.54 -19.09
CA ALA A 133 0.24 7.48 -20.44
C ALA A 133 -0.59 8.28 -21.46
N ASP A 134 -1.91 8.20 -21.41
CA ASP A 134 -2.80 8.96 -22.31
C ASP A 134 -2.76 10.46 -21.98
N VAL A 135 -2.67 10.81 -20.69
CA VAL A 135 -2.51 12.21 -20.24
C VAL A 135 -1.19 12.81 -20.71
N LEU A 136 -0.09 12.06 -20.63
CA LEU A 136 1.23 12.51 -21.07
C LEU A 136 1.32 12.63 -22.60
N GLU A 137 0.59 11.79 -23.34
CA GLU A 137 0.47 11.88 -24.79
C GLU A 137 -0.19 13.20 -25.23
N LEU A 138 -1.19 13.70 -24.48
CA LEU A 138 -1.82 15.00 -24.74
C LEU A 138 -0.86 16.19 -24.66
N VAL A 139 0.24 16.08 -23.91
CA VAL A 139 1.26 17.12 -23.77
C VAL A 139 2.52 16.83 -24.61
N GLY A 140 2.42 15.90 -25.56
CA GLY A 140 3.46 15.61 -26.55
C GLY A 140 4.51 14.59 -26.11
N ILE A 141 4.24 13.78 -25.08
CA ILE A 141 5.14 12.68 -24.69
C ILE A 141 4.55 11.34 -25.17
N PRO A 142 5.15 10.71 -26.19
CA PRO A 142 4.67 9.43 -26.70
C PRO A 142 4.69 8.32 -25.64
N LYS A 143 3.82 7.33 -25.81
CA LYS A 143 3.89 6.07 -25.05
C LYS A 143 5.25 5.41 -25.16
N LEU A 144 5.65 4.68 -24.11
CA LEU A 144 6.93 3.96 -24.02
C LEU A 144 8.18 4.87 -24.10
N THR A 145 8.03 6.17 -23.80
CA THR A 145 9.15 7.11 -23.75
C THR A 145 9.96 6.96 -22.46
N GLY A 146 11.26 6.68 -22.60
CA GLY A 146 12.20 6.61 -21.48
C GLY A 146 12.81 7.95 -21.08
N ALA A 147 12.94 8.90 -22.01
CA ALA A 147 13.39 10.27 -21.77
C ALA A 147 12.79 11.24 -22.79
N THR A 148 12.43 12.46 -22.38
CA THR A 148 12.00 13.52 -23.32
C THR A 148 13.22 14.13 -24.03
N LYS A 149 12.99 14.84 -25.15
CA LYS A 149 14.06 15.57 -25.86
C LYS A 149 14.77 16.59 -24.96
N SER A 150 14.03 17.19 -24.02
CA SER A 150 14.55 18.13 -23.03
C SER A 150 15.20 17.45 -21.81
N GLY A 151 15.41 16.12 -21.86
CA GLY A 151 16.14 15.37 -20.84
C GLY A 151 15.30 14.91 -19.64
N GLY A 152 13.97 15.04 -19.68
CA GLY A 152 13.10 14.58 -18.59
C GLY A 152 13.03 13.06 -18.52
N LYS A 153 13.30 12.47 -17.35
CA LYS A 153 13.34 11.00 -17.13
C LYS A 153 12.44 10.52 -16.00
N HIS A 154 11.81 11.44 -15.28
CA HIS A 154 10.92 11.16 -14.16
C HIS A 154 9.65 12.00 -14.25
N VAL A 155 8.58 11.48 -13.65
CA VAL A 155 7.31 12.19 -13.47
C VAL A 155 7.10 12.37 -11.97
N GLU A 156 7.16 13.62 -11.52
CA GLU A 156 6.83 14.03 -10.16
C GLU A 156 5.34 14.36 -10.04
N PHE A 157 4.73 13.86 -8.97
CA PHE A 157 3.38 14.20 -8.55
C PHE A 157 3.48 15.07 -7.30
N VAL A 158 2.84 16.23 -7.35
CA VAL A 158 2.78 17.18 -6.24
C VAL A 158 1.35 17.21 -5.72
N SER A 159 1.20 17.12 -4.40
CA SER A 159 -0.08 17.21 -3.69
C SER A 159 -0.43 18.67 -3.35
N VAL A 160 -1.70 18.92 -3.04
CA VAL A 160 -2.19 20.19 -2.48
C VAL A 160 -2.02 20.27 -0.94
N ASP A 161 -1.81 19.14 -0.28
CA ASP A 161 -1.70 19.07 1.18
C ASP A 161 -0.50 19.85 1.76
N LYS A 162 -0.45 19.95 3.09
CA LYS A 162 0.63 20.63 3.81
C LYS A 162 1.23 19.69 4.84
N CYS A 163 2.49 19.34 4.67
CA CYS A 163 3.22 18.41 5.51
C CYS A 163 4.20 19.16 6.41
N LYS A 164 4.24 18.80 7.70
CA LYS A 164 5.24 19.36 8.63
C LYS A 164 6.67 19.04 8.20
N GLU A 165 6.89 17.86 7.61
CA GLU A 165 8.19 17.38 7.13
C GLU A 165 8.74 18.20 5.95
N GLU A 166 7.85 18.93 5.26
CA GLU A 166 8.17 19.85 4.15
C GLU A 166 8.00 21.31 4.59
N ASN A 167 8.05 21.61 5.90
CA ASN A 167 7.85 22.94 6.48
C ASN A 167 6.55 23.64 6.02
N GLY A 168 5.46 22.88 5.95
CA GLY A 168 4.16 23.35 5.45
C GLY A 168 4.01 23.25 3.93
N GLY A 169 5.03 22.77 3.22
CA GLY A 169 4.99 22.43 1.80
C GLY A 169 4.29 21.09 1.51
N PRO A 170 4.10 20.75 0.22
CA PRO A 170 3.27 19.63 -0.20
C PRO A 170 3.98 18.28 -0.15
N TYR A 171 3.18 17.21 0.01
CA TYR A 171 3.64 15.86 -0.25
C TYR A 171 4.01 15.70 -1.73
N LYS A 172 5.18 15.11 -1.99
CA LYS A 172 5.68 14.86 -3.35
C LYS A 172 6.25 13.46 -3.47
N ALA A 173 6.06 12.85 -4.63
CA ALA A 173 6.74 11.62 -5.02
C ALA A 173 6.94 11.59 -6.54
N SER A 174 7.86 10.77 -7.04
CA SER A 174 8.03 10.57 -8.47
C SER A 174 8.14 9.10 -8.87
N ILE A 175 7.85 8.82 -10.14
CA ILE A 175 8.12 7.54 -10.79
C ILE A 175 9.00 7.76 -12.04
N PRO A 176 9.73 6.75 -12.52
CA PRO A 176 10.43 6.84 -13.80
C PRO A 176 9.47 7.13 -14.96
N LEU A 177 9.89 7.95 -15.93
CA LEU A 177 9.09 8.31 -17.09
C LEU A 177 8.69 7.07 -17.90
N ILE A 178 9.59 6.10 -18.05
CA ILE A 178 9.30 4.84 -18.75
C ILE A 178 8.15 4.07 -18.10
N GLN A 179 7.97 4.17 -16.78
CA GLN A 179 6.83 3.55 -16.10
C GLN A 179 5.55 4.38 -16.32
N ALA A 180 5.65 5.71 -16.27
CA ALA A 180 4.54 6.63 -16.45
C ALA A 180 3.93 6.58 -17.87
N THR A 181 4.78 6.38 -18.88
CA THR A 181 4.39 6.35 -20.30
C THR A 181 4.09 4.95 -20.82
N ASN A 182 4.29 3.90 -20.02
CA ASN A 182 3.96 2.53 -20.39
C ASN A 182 2.48 2.23 -20.08
N PRO A 183 1.61 2.00 -21.09
CA PRO A 183 0.21 1.67 -20.85
C PRO A 183 0.01 0.38 -20.04
N GLU A 184 0.95 -0.58 -20.10
CA GLU A 184 0.88 -1.85 -19.36
C GLU A 184 1.25 -1.71 -17.87
N ALA A 185 1.87 -0.59 -17.48
CA ALA A 185 2.14 -0.30 -16.08
C ALA A 185 0.88 0.15 -15.31
N ASP A 186 -0.22 0.43 -16.04
CA ASP A 186 -1.54 0.78 -15.50
C ASP A 186 -1.51 1.92 -14.47
N VAL A 187 -0.60 2.89 -14.65
CA VAL A 187 -0.57 4.11 -13.82
C VAL A 187 -1.79 4.95 -14.16
N LEU A 188 -2.61 5.27 -13.16
CA LEU A 188 -3.85 6.04 -13.32
C LEU A 188 -3.79 7.40 -12.63
N LEU A 189 -4.45 8.38 -13.24
CA LEU A 189 -5.07 9.50 -12.54
C LEU A 189 -6.50 9.10 -12.19
N ALA A 190 -6.69 8.61 -10.96
CA ALA A 190 -7.94 8.04 -10.48
C ALA A 190 -8.84 9.12 -9.84
N TYR A 191 -10.10 9.14 -10.26
CA TYR A 191 -11.18 9.97 -9.70
C TYR A 191 -12.32 9.10 -9.12
N GLU A 192 -12.25 7.77 -9.29
CA GLU A 192 -13.17 6.80 -8.71
C GLU A 192 -12.43 5.71 -7.93
N MET A 193 -13.10 5.18 -6.91
CA MET A 193 -12.67 4.05 -6.10
C MET A 193 -13.86 3.15 -5.80
N ASN A 194 -13.77 1.87 -6.18
CA ASN A 194 -14.81 0.85 -6.06
C ASN A 194 -16.14 1.23 -6.75
N GLY A 195 -16.06 1.92 -7.90
CA GLY A 195 -17.23 2.35 -8.68
C GLY A 195 -17.90 3.63 -8.19
N GLU A 196 -17.41 4.20 -7.08
CA GLU A 196 -17.90 5.45 -6.51
C GLU A 196 -16.87 6.57 -6.68
N THR A 197 -17.32 7.82 -6.63
CA THR A 197 -16.43 8.98 -6.58
C THR A 197 -15.44 8.84 -5.41
N LEU A 198 -14.18 9.20 -5.66
CA LEU A 198 -13.14 9.17 -4.64
C LEU A 198 -13.58 9.93 -3.39
N ASN A 199 -13.33 9.39 -2.19
CA ASN A 199 -13.60 10.13 -0.96
C ASN A 199 -12.42 11.08 -0.62
N ARG A 200 -12.65 11.99 0.34
CA ARG A 200 -11.62 12.95 0.76
C ARG A 200 -10.37 12.30 1.34
N ASP A 201 -10.50 11.28 2.19
CA ASP A 201 -9.34 10.57 2.78
C ASP A 201 -8.44 9.89 1.73
N HIS A 202 -9.02 9.47 0.62
CA HIS A 202 -8.36 8.74 -0.45
C HIS A 202 -8.00 9.59 -1.66
N GLY A 203 -8.25 10.90 -1.65
CA GLY A 203 -7.64 11.82 -2.61
C GLY A 203 -8.60 12.65 -3.46
N TYR A 204 -9.88 12.76 -3.12
CA TYR A 204 -10.84 13.57 -3.89
C TYR A 204 -10.32 14.98 -4.19
N PRO A 205 -10.36 15.45 -5.46
CA PRO A 205 -11.06 14.85 -6.59
C PRO A 205 -10.20 13.92 -7.45
N LEU A 206 -8.87 13.96 -7.31
CA LEU A 206 -7.95 13.22 -8.16
C LEU A 206 -6.70 12.79 -7.41
N ARG A 207 -6.29 11.54 -7.66
CA ARG A 207 -5.04 10.97 -7.14
C ARG A 207 -4.27 10.23 -8.23
N ALA A 208 -2.97 10.05 -8.01
CA ALA A 208 -2.22 9.02 -8.71
C ALA A 208 -2.46 7.64 -8.06
N ILE A 209 -2.51 6.61 -8.90
CA ILE A 209 -2.41 5.20 -8.52
C ILE A 209 -1.28 4.58 -9.32
N VAL A 210 -0.31 3.99 -8.62
CA VAL A 210 0.87 3.36 -9.22
C VAL A 210 0.88 1.86 -8.83
N PRO A 211 0.29 0.98 -9.64
CA PRO A 211 0.20 -0.44 -9.32
C PRO A 211 1.57 -1.09 -9.12
N GLY A 212 1.65 -2.04 -8.18
CA GLY A 212 2.88 -2.79 -7.89
C GLY A 212 3.97 -1.98 -7.18
N VAL A 213 3.71 -0.73 -6.82
CA VAL A 213 4.64 0.15 -6.09
C VAL A 213 4.11 0.40 -4.69
N ILE A 214 4.99 0.73 -3.73
CA ILE A 214 4.55 1.10 -2.37
C ILE A 214 3.55 2.26 -2.43
N GLY A 215 2.57 2.25 -1.53
CA GLY A 215 1.46 3.22 -1.53
C GLY A 215 1.91 4.68 -1.41
N ALA A 216 3.12 4.94 -0.91
CA ALA A 216 3.72 6.28 -0.82
C ALA A 216 3.83 6.98 -2.18
N ARG A 217 3.98 6.25 -3.29
CA ARG A 217 4.13 6.86 -4.63
C ARG A 217 2.80 7.19 -5.31
N SER A 218 1.69 6.69 -4.75
CA SER A 218 0.33 7.00 -5.21
C SER A 218 -0.15 8.29 -4.54
N VAL A 219 0.35 9.44 -5.00
CA VAL A 219 0.07 10.77 -4.40
C VAL A 219 -1.41 11.11 -4.48
N LYS A 220 -1.96 11.67 -3.40
CA LYS A 220 -3.36 12.08 -3.29
C LYS A 220 -3.50 13.59 -3.49
N TRP A 221 -4.70 14.05 -3.85
CA TRP A 221 -5.03 15.47 -4.00
C TRP A 221 -4.05 16.19 -4.92
N LEU A 222 -3.96 15.72 -6.17
CA LEU A 222 -2.95 16.22 -7.11
C LEU A 222 -3.10 17.73 -7.35
N ASP A 223 -1.98 18.42 -7.34
CA ASP A 223 -1.85 19.83 -7.71
C ASP A 223 -1.17 19.92 -9.09
N SER A 224 -0.01 19.28 -9.22
CA SER A 224 0.77 19.31 -10.44
C SER A 224 1.45 17.98 -10.75
N ILE A 225 1.73 17.80 -12.04
CA ILE A 225 2.47 16.68 -12.60
C ILE A 225 3.64 17.26 -13.38
N ASN A 226 4.85 17.07 -12.88
CA ASN A 226 6.05 17.71 -13.41
C ASN A 226 6.97 16.67 -14.04
N VAL A 227 7.34 16.86 -15.30
CA VAL A 227 8.36 16.05 -15.95
C VAL A 227 9.73 16.63 -15.62
N ILE A 228 10.59 15.85 -14.99
CA ILE A 228 11.86 16.32 -14.42
C ILE A 228 13.02 15.40 -14.79
N THR A 229 14.25 15.92 -14.74
CA THR A 229 15.47 15.19 -15.16
C THR A 229 15.81 14.05 -14.21
N GLU A 230 15.73 14.30 -12.92
CA GLU A 230 16.13 13.38 -11.84
C GLU A 230 14.92 13.03 -10.98
N GLU A 231 15.08 12.05 -10.08
CA GLU A 231 14.02 11.75 -9.11
C GLU A 231 13.63 12.97 -8.26
N CYS A 232 12.38 12.99 -7.80
CA CYS A 232 11.85 14.06 -6.95
C CYS A 232 12.74 14.28 -5.71
N GLN A 233 13.06 15.54 -5.45
CA GLN A 233 13.92 15.96 -4.34
C GLN A 233 13.15 16.19 -3.02
N GLY A 234 11.84 15.91 -3.01
CA GLY A 234 11.00 16.03 -1.82
C GLY A 234 11.46 15.11 -0.67
N PHE A 235 11.14 15.52 0.56
CA PHE A 235 11.49 14.84 1.80
C PHE A 235 11.13 13.35 1.76
N PHE A 236 9.92 13.02 1.30
CA PHE A 236 9.42 11.63 1.27
C PHE A 236 10.04 10.76 0.16
N MET A 237 10.79 11.33 -0.77
CA MET A 237 11.61 10.56 -1.72
C MET A 237 13.04 10.44 -1.21
N GLN A 238 13.61 11.53 -0.70
CA GLN A 238 15.03 11.62 -0.38
C GLN A 238 15.39 11.19 1.04
N LYS A 239 14.52 11.47 2.01
CA LYS A 239 14.75 11.34 3.46
C LYS A 239 13.74 10.43 4.16
N ASP A 240 12.98 9.65 3.40
CA ASP A 240 12.08 8.61 3.93
C ASP A 240 11.90 7.48 2.89
N TYR A 241 11.18 6.42 3.25
CA TYR A 241 10.79 5.32 2.37
C TYR A 241 11.99 4.68 1.63
N LYS A 242 13.08 4.44 2.37
CA LYS A 242 14.29 3.74 1.92
C LYS A 242 14.57 2.56 2.86
N MET A 243 15.07 1.45 2.30
CA MET A 243 15.37 0.24 3.06
C MET A 243 16.86 0.20 3.43
N PHE A 244 17.17 0.39 4.72
CA PHE A 244 18.53 0.35 5.26
C PHE A 244 18.87 -1.02 5.86
N PRO A 245 20.16 -1.40 5.91
CA PRO A 245 20.58 -2.61 6.63
C PRO A 245 20.44 -2.42 8.16
N PRO A 246 20.36 -3.53 8.94
CA PRO A 246 20.16 -3.45 10.39
C PRO A 246 21.27 -2.72 11.19
N SER A 247 22.45 -2.58 10.61
CA SER A 247 23.61 -1.87 11.20
C SER A 247 23.46 -0.34 11.20
N VAL A 248 22.51 0.20 10.43
CA VAL A 248 22.26 1.65 10.39
C VAL A 248 21.32 2.06 11.53
N ASN A 249 21.63 3.19 12.16
CA ASN A 249 20.87 3.85 13.22
C ASN A 249 20.78 5.38 12.98
N TRP A 250 20.20 6.13 13.91
CA TRP A 250 20.03 7.59 13.73
C TRP A 250 21.33 8.40 13.74
N ASP A 251 22.39 7.86 14.34
CA ASP A 251 23.68 8.55 14.47
C ASP A 251 24.54 8.40 13.20
N ASN A 252 24.34 7.31 12.44
CA ASN A 252 25.14 6.99 11.26
C ASN A 252 24.34 6.94 9.94
N ILE A 253 23.06 7.31 9.96
CA ILE A 253 22.21 7.24 8.76
C ILE A 253 22.70 8.20 7.68
N ASN A 254 23.00 7.63 6.50
CA ASN A 254 23.24 8.40 5.29
C ASN A 254 22.21 8.02 4.22
N TRP A 255 21.27 8.94 3.98
CA TRP A 255 20.14 8.77 3.08
C TRP A 255 20.51 8.54 1.61
N SER A 256 21.64 9.05 1.14
CA SER A 256 22.06 8.88 -0.26
C SER A 256 22.60 7.47 -0.57
N THR A 257 22.94 6.69 0.47
CA THR A 257 23.45 5.32 0.28
C THR A 257 22.38 4.32 -0.15
N ARG A 258 21.10 4.72 -0.11
CA ARG A 258 19.95 3.89 -0.51
C ARG A 258 19.13 4.63 -1.55
N ARG A 259 18.61 3.87 -2.52
CA ARG A 259 17.63 4.38 -3.49
C ARG A 259 16.23 4.42 -2.88
N PRO A 260 15.34 5.33 -3.32
CA PRO A 260 13.94 5.31 -2.91
C PRO A 260 13.29 3.96 -3.18
N GLN A 261 12.52 3.45 -2.21
CA GLN A 261 11.78 2.21 -2.40
C GLN A 261 10.63 2.47 -3.38
N MET A 262 10.54 1.64 -4.42
CA MET A 262 9.48 1.67 -5.43
C MET A 262 8.66 0.38 -5.31
N ASP A 263 9.10 -0.67 -5.99
CA ASP A 263 8.59 -2.04 -5.85
C ASP A 263 8.69 -2.51 -4.38
N PHE A 264 7.87 -3.48 -3.96
CA PHE A 264 7.93 -4.09 -2.63
C PHE A 264 8.06 -5.62 -2.69
N PRO A 265 8.79 -6.21 -1.73
CA PRO A 265 9.00 -7.65 -1.72
C PRO A 265 7.69 -8.38 -1.42
N VAL A 266 7.73 -9.69 -1.65
CA VAL A 266 6.65 -10.59 -1.29
C VAL A 266 6.28 -10.49 0.20
N GLN A 267 4.97 -10.48 0.50
CA GLN A 267 4.42 -10.31 1.84
C GLN A 267 3.21 -11.22 2.04
N CYS A 268 2.98 -11.66 3.28
CA CYS A 268 1.73 -12.27 3.73
C CYS A 268 1.48 -12.08 5.23
N ALA A 269 0.21 -12.17 5.63
CA ALA A 269 -0.18 -12.20 7.04
C ALA A 269 -1.47 -12.99 7.25
N ILE A 270 -1.61 -13.61 8.43
CA ILE A 270 -2.86 -14.21 8.90
C ILE A 270 -3.73 -13.11 9.49
N CYS A 271 -5.02 -13.12 9.14
CA CYS A 271 -5.98 -12.08 9.53
C CYS A 271 -7.25 -12.64 10.18
N SER A 272 -7.53 -13.95 10.06
CA SER A 272 -8.64 -14.59 10.78
C SER A 272 -8.40 -14.77 12.28
N LEU A 273 -7.17 -14.54 12.75
CA LEU A 273 -6.75 -14.72 14.13
C LEU A 273 -5.87 -13.55 14.59
N GLU A 274 -5.94 -13.23 15.87
CA GLU A 274 -4.99 -12.31 16.50
C GLU A 274 -3.64 -12.98 16.76
N ASP A 275 -2.65 -12.17 17.12
CA ASP A 275 -1.35 -12.66 17.54
C ASP A 275 -1.49 -13.62 18.72
N VAL A 276 -2.40 -13.41 19.64
CA VAL A 276 -2.67 -14.35 20.74
C VAL A 276 -4.17 -14.60 20.80
N ASN A 277 -4.57 -15.83 20.44
CA ASN A 277 -5.96 -16.27 20.48
C ASN A 277 -6.08 -17.58 21.26
N ALA A 278 -7.04 -17.65 22.17
CA ALA A 278 -7.54 -18.91 22.71
C ALA A 278 -8.52 -19.51 21.71
N ILE A 279 -8.30 -20.77 21.32
CA ILE A 279 -9.12 -21.43 20.30
C ILE A 279 -9.70 -22.70 20.90
N LYS A 280 -11.02 -22.89 20.76
CA LYS A 280 -11.69 -24.12 21.17
C LYS A 280 -11.15 -25.31 20.34
N PRO A 281 -11.03 -26.51 20.92
CA PRO A 281 -10.71 -27.71 20.15
C PRO A 281 -11.68 -27.87 18.98
N GLY A 282 -11.15 -28.19 17.79
CA GLY A 282 -11.97 -28.38 16.60
C GLY A 282 -11.29 -27.91 15.32
N LYS A 283 -12.10 -27.71 14.27
CA LYS A 283 -11.62 -27.19 12.99
C LYS A 283 -11.43 -25.68 13.08
N VAL A 284 -10.28 -25.20 12.64
CA VAL A 284 -9.96 -23.77 12.61
C VAL A 284 -9.70 -23.35 11.17
N LYS A 285 -10.46 -22.37 10.70
CA LYS A 285 -10.25 -21.75 9.38
C LYS A 285 -9.19 -20.66 9.52
N ILE A 286 -8.07 -20.83 8.82
CA ILE A 286 -7.00 -19.82 8.76
C ILE A 286 -7.16 -19.07 7.44
N THR A 287 -7.38 -17.76 7.51
CA THR A 287 -7.39 -16.87 6.35
C THR A 287 -6.44 -15.71 6.54
N GLY A 288 -5.96 -15.21 5.41
CA GLY A 288 -5.00 -14.13 5.36
C GLY A 288 -4.86 -13.59 3.95
N TYR A 289 -3.92 -12.66 3.79
CA TYR A 289 -3.55 -12.13 2.49
C TYR A 289 -2.12 -12.48 2.11
N ALA A 290 -1.83 -12.45 0.81
CA ALA A 290 -0.49 -12.39 0.26
C ALA A 290 -0.42 -11.39 -0.91
N ALA A 291 0.69 -10.67 -1.04
CA ALA A 291 0.92 -9.66 -2.08
C ALA A 291 2.41 -9.56 -2.45
N SER A 292 2.70 -9.13 -3.68
CA SER A 292 4.04 -8.73 -4.12
C SER A 292 3.90 -7.52 -5.05
N GLY A 293 4.91 -6.65 -5.06
CA GLY A 293 4.96 -5.53 -5.99
C GLY A 293 5.35 -5.95 -7.40
N GLY A 294 5.57 -4.96 -8.27
CA GLY A 294 6.09 -5.14 -9.62
C GLY A 294 5.23 -6.05 -10.52
N GLY A 295 3.93 -6.15 -10.26
CA GLY A 295 3.01 -6.98 -11.04
C GLY A 295 3.17 -8.49 -10.83
N ARG A 296 3.96 -8.93 -9.84
CA ARG A 296 4.20 -10.35 -9.59
C ARG A 296 3.03 -10.99 -8.84
N GLY A 297 2.43 -12.02 -9.44
CA GLY A 297 1.47 -12.88 -8.76
C GLY A 297 2.08 -13.66 -7.60
N ILE A 298 1.22 -14.25 -6.78
CA ILE A 298 1.64 -15.17 -5.71
C ILE A 298 1.37 -16.60 -6.18
N GLU A 299 2.43 -17.35 -6.41
CA GLU A 299 2.27 -18.72 -6.92
C GLU A 299 1.74 -19.66 -5.84
N ARG A 300 2.27 -19.53 -4.62
CA ARG A 300 2.02 -20.47 -3.52
C ARG A 300 2.07 -19.82 -2.15
N VAL A 301 1.18 -20.24 -1.26
CA VAL A 301 1.19 -19.89 0.16
C VAL A 301 1.17 -21.15 1.01
N ASP A 302 2.24 -21.37 1.78
CA ASP A 302 2.40 -22.52 2.65
C ASP A 302 2.09 -22.11 4.10
N VAL A 303 1.26 -22.92 4.78
CA VAL A 303 0.88 -22.74 6.18
C VAL A 303 1.48 -23.87 7.01
N SER A 304 2.05 -23.52 8.17
CA SER A 304 2.55 -24.47 9.15
C SER A 304 1.90 -24.26 10.52
N VAL A 305 1.61 -25.37 11.20
CA VAL A 305 1.04 -25.40 12.56
C VAL A 305 1.99 -25.98 13.61
N ASP A 306 3.22 -26.36 13.22
CA ASP A 306 4.20 -27.04 14.07
C ASP A 306 5.53 -26.27 14.18
N GLY A 307 5.47 -24.95 14.00
CA GLY A 307 6.64 -24.07 14.06
C GLY A 307 7.52 -24.12 12.80
N GLY A 308 6.94 -24.51 11.65
CA GLY A 308 7.61 -24.53 10.36
C GLY A 308 8.34 -25.83 10.03
N LYS A 309 8.05 -26.93 10.73
CA LYS A 309 8.65 -28.24 10.46
C LYS A 309 7.95 -28.92 9.28
N THR A 310 6.62 -28.85 9.23
CA THR A 310 5.80 -29.33 8.11
C THR A 310 4.91 -28.22 7.57
N TRP A 311 4.54 -28.35 6.29
CA TRP A 311 3.85 -27.32 5.51
C TRP A 311 2.70 -27.94 4.73
N ILE A 312 1.59 -27.22 4.69
CA ILE A 312 0.43 -27.54 3.87
C ILE A 312 0.17 -26.33 2.97
N GLU A 313 0.02 -26.57 1.68
CA GLU A 313 -0.35 -25.52 0.73
C GLU A 313 -1.79 -25.05 1.00
N ALA A 314 -1.98 -23.74 1.12
CA ALA A 314 -3.29 -23.14 1.29
C ALA A 314 -3.96 -22.95 -0.07
N SER A 315 -5.30 -23.06 -0.10
CA SER A 315 -6.06 -22.61 -1.26
C SER A 315 -5.93 -21.09 -1.42
N ARG A 316 -5.91 -20.62 -2.67
CA ARG A 316 -5.81 -19.21 -3.02
C ARG A 316 -6.98 -18.80 -3.89
N TYR A 317 -7.47 -17.59 -3.68
CA TYR A 317 -8.47 -16.96 -4.54
C TYR A 317 -7.93 -15.63 -5.08
N GLN A 318 -7.98 -15.50 -6.40
CA GLN A 318 -7.77 -14.27 -7.16
C GLN A 318 -8.86 -14.17 -8.22
N ARG A 319 -9.28 -12.95 -8.55
CA ARG A 319 -9.91 -12.73 -9.85
C ARG A 319 -8.84 -12.90 -10.94
N THR A 320 -9.13 -13.68 -11.97
CA THR A 320 -8.28 -13.82 -13.15
C THR A 320 -7.99 -12.45 -13.77
N GLY A 321 -6.72 -12.19 -14.14
CA GLY A 321 -6.27 -10.92 -14.72
C GLY A 321 -5.86 -9.83 -13.72
N ILE A 322 -5.80 -10.11 -12.41
CA ILE A 322 -5.43 -9.13 -11.38
C ILE A 322 -4.28 -9.68 -10.50
N HIS A 323 -3.13 -9.01 -10.52
CA HIS A 323 -1.87 -9.54 -9.95
C HIS A 323 -1.58 -9.13 -8.48
N THR A 324 -2.45 -8.39 -7.81
CA THR A 324 -2.04 -7.52 -6.68
C THR A 324 -2.38 -7.99 -5.26
N LEU A 325 -3.35 -8.89 -5.06
CA LEU A 325 -3.65 -9.51 -3.76
C LEU A 325 -4.16 -10.94 -3.94
N GLN A 326 -3.87 -11.82 -2.98
CA GLN A 326 -4.48 -13.14 -2.83
C GLN A 326 -5.11 -13.29 -1.46
N SER A 327 -6.39 -13.64 -1.41
CA SER A 327 -7.00 -14.22 -0.21
C SER A 327 -6.64 -15.71 -0.16
N THR A 328 -6.17 -16.18 0.99
CA THR A 328 -5.82 -17.59 1.18
C THR A 328 -6.70 -18.24 2.24
N GLN A 329 -7.00 -19.51 2.05
CA GLN A 329 -7.79 -20.31 2.98
C GLN A 329 -7.16 -21.69 3.18
N ALA A 330 -6.97 -22.09 4.44
CA ALA A 330 -6.69 -23.47 4.82
C ALA A 330 -7.72 -23.92 5.86
N VAL A 331 -8.21 -25.16 5.72
CA VAL A 331 -9.14 -25.81 6.66
C VAL A 331 -8.46 -27.09 7.17
N ARG A 332 -8.38 -27.29 8.49
CA ARG A 332 -7.89 -28.56 9.04
C ARG A 332 -8.74 -29.06 10.22
N ASN A 333 -8.90 -30.37 10.29
CA ASN A 333 -9.40 -31.11 11.47
C ASN A 333 -8.23 -31.41 12.41
N GLY A 334 -8.37 -31.12 13.71
CA GLY A 334 -7.39 -31.59 14.69
C GLY A 334 -7.54 -33.09 14.89
N HIS A 335 -6.64 -33.91 14.32
CA HIS A 335 -6.11 -35.21 14.81
C HIS A 335 -5.17 -35.84 13.75
N GLY A 336 -4.10 -36.53 14.19
CA GLY A 336 -3.50 -37.70 13.49
C GLY A 336 -2.34 -37.51 12.48
N CYS A 337 -1.45 -38.51 12.47
CA CYS A 337 -0.14 -38.69 11.81
C CYS A 337 -0.15 -39.02 10.30
N PHE A 338 1.03 -38.88 9.65
CA PHE A 338 1.67 -39.73 8.59
C PHE A 338 2.41 -38.96 7.44
N SER A 339 3.26 -39.72 6.73
CA SER A 339 4.59 -39.44 6.15
C SER A 339 4.67 -39.17 4.62
N ARG A 340 5.73 -38.42 4.20
CA ARG A 340 6.58 -38.32 2.94
C ARG A 340 6.09 -38.90 1.57
N PRO A 341 6.52 -38.42 0.37
CA PRO A 341 7.89 -37.96 -0.02
C PRO A 341 7.96 -36.68 -0.93
N PRO A 342 9.15 -36.22 -1.37
CA PRO A 342 9.38 -34.87 -1.91
C PRO A 342 9.57 -34.80 -3.44
N LEU A 343 9.28 -33.64 -4.03
CA LEU A 343 9.86 -33.14 -5.29
C LEU A 343 9.78 -31.59 -5.33
N MET A 344 10.60 -31.01 -6.21
CA MET A 344 11.41 -29.81 -6.02
C MET A 344 10.74 -28.42 -6.24
N SER A 345 11.42 -27.42 -5.67
CA SER A 345 11.71 -26.07 -6.19
C SER A 345 10.73 -25.41 -7.18
N ASN A 346 9.92 -24.47 -6.68
CA ASN A 346 9.84 -23.08 -7.16
C ASN A 346 9.10 -22.21 -6.11
N ARG A 347 9.42 -20.90 -6.07
CA ARG A 347 9.27 -19.99 -4.91
C ARG A 347 7.96 -20.12 -4.12
N ALA A 348 8.08 -20.52 -2.87
CA ALA A 348 6.99 -20.68 -1.92
C ALA A 348 6.98 -19.57 -0.86
N LEU A 349 5.83 -18.96 -0.56
CA LEU A 349 5.70 -18.17 0.66
C LEU A 349 5.56 -19.10 1.87
N ARG A 350 6.37 -18.85 2.89
CA ARG A 350 6.32 -19.58 4.16
C ARG A 350 5.71 -18.69 5.25
N LEU A 351 4.51 -19.02 5.72
CA LEU A 351 3.97 -18.43 6.95
C LEU A 351 4.60 -19.12 8.16
N LEU A 352 5.75 -18.59 8.61
CA LEU A 352 6.37 -19.01 9.87
C LEU A 352 5.75 -18.26 11.05
N ARG A 353 5.09 -18.99 11.96
CA ARG A 353 4.84 -18.51 13.32
C ARG A 353 5.79 -19.23 14.28
N LYS A 354 7.06 -18.82 14.29
CA LYS A 354 8.13 -19.59 14.92
C LYS A 354 8.35 -19.37 16.43
N GLN A 355 7.51 -18.66 17.19
CA GLN A 355 7.93 -18.29 18.55
C GLN A 355 6.94 -18.30 19.72
N TRP A 356 5.65 -18.66 19.57
CA TRP A 356 4.73 -18.45 20.71
C TRP A 356 3.83 -19.62 21.11
N ILE A 357 3.83 -20.75 20.38
CA ILE A 357 3.07 -21.95 20.80
C ILE A 357 3.88 -22.81 21.78
N GLN A 358 5.21 -22.69 21.80
CA GLN A 358 6.07 -23.49 22.70
C GLN A 358 5.96 -23.06 24.18
N GLN A 359 5.61 -21.80 24.45
CA GLN A 359 5.53 -21.28 25.82
C GLN A 359 4.18 -21.57 26.52
N GLN A 360 3.12 -21.82 25.75
CA GLN A 360 1.83 -22.27 26.30
C GLN A 360 1.84 -23.78 26.59
N MET A 361 2.55 -24.60 25.80
CA MET A 361 2.69 -26.03 26.09
C MET A 361 3.66 -26.36 27.23
N SER A 362 4.60 -25.46 27.59
CA SER A 362 5.43 -25.62 28.79
C SER A 362 4.67 -25.32 30.09
N ASN A 363 3.65 -24.45 30.04
CA ASN A 363 2.85 -24.06 31.21
C ASN A 363 1.69 -25.03 31.49
N LEU A 364 1.30 -25.86 30.52
CA LEU A 364 0.32 -26.95 30.70
C LEU A 364 0.92 -28.26 31.25
N LYS A 365 2.25 -28.33 31.45
CA LYS A 365 2.91 -29.48 32.09
C LYS A 365 3.11 -29.35 33.62
N LYS A 366 2.61 -28.28 34.25
CA LYS A 366 2.74 -28.06 35.71
C LYS A 366 1.52 -28.41 36.56
N TRP A 367 0.49 -29.02 35.98
CA TRP A 367 -0.67 -29.52 36.72
C TRP A 367 -0.97 -30.98 36.34
N LYS A 368 -0.15 -31.91 36.84
CA LYS A 368 -0.47 -33.33 36.95
C LYS A 368 0.56 -34.06 37.82
N THR A 369 0.49 -33.81 39.12
CA THR A 369 0.94 -34.74 40.18
C THR A 369 0.08 -34.50 41.40
N PHE A 370 -1.06 -35.20 41.46
CA PHE A 370 -1.79 -35.53 42.69
C PHE A 370 -2.47 -36.90 42.45
N GLY A 371 -2.20 -37.85 43.34
CA GLY A 371 -2.71 -39.23 43.36
C GLY A 371 -1.91 -40.16 42.45
N THR A 372 -1.23 -41.21 42.92
CA THR A 372 -1.38 -42.05 44.13
C THR A 372 -0.11 -42.14 44.95
#